data_AF-E4U7Z5-F1
#
_entry.id   AF-E4U7Z5-F1
#
_cell.length_a   1.000
_cell.length_b   1.000
_cell.length_c   1.000
_cell.angle_alpha   90.00
_cell.angle_beta   90.00
_cell.angle_gamma   90.00
#
_symmetry.space_group_name_H-M   'P 1'
#
loop_
_entity.id
_entity.type
_entity.pdbx_description
1 polymer ?
#
loop_
_entity_poly.entity_id
_entity_poly.type
_entity_poly.pdbx_seq_one_letter_code
_entity_poly.pdbx_strand_id
1 'polypeptide(L)' 'MKVLFLESKSAEALRAFAAGQPHPYRLLASDDRYLLVLEAVGPEAIEAGTRLAEVRAWTFELVEEGCRDA' A
#
# COMPACT_ATOMS: atom_id res chain seq x y z
N MET A 1 -0.16 11.87 8.53
CA MET A 1 0.59 11.20 7.44
C MET A 1 -0.38 10.38 6.61
N LYS A 2 -0.15 10.21 5.31
CA LYS A 2 -1.05 9.40 4.48
C LYS A 2 -0.64 7.93 4.46
N VAL A 3 -1.64 7.06 4.35
CA VAL A 3 -1.50 5.62 4.15
C VAL A 3 -2.18 5.26 2.83
N LEU A 4 -1.47 4.56 1.96
CA LEU A 4 -1.98 4.07 0.67
C LEU A 4 -2.28 2.57 0.78
N PHE A 5 -3.48 2.20 0.36
CA PHE A 5 -3.96 0.83 0.27
C PHE A 5 -4.10 0.46 -1.20
N LEU A 6 -3.46 -0.63 -1.64
CA LEU A 6 -3.54 -1.16 -2.99
C LEU A 6 -4.00 -2.63 -2.96
N GLU A 7 -5.19 -2.92 -3.48
CA GLU A 7 -5.71 -4.28 -3.63
C GLU A 7 -5.50 -4.77 -5.06
N SER A 8 -4.99 -6.00 -5.23
CA SER A 8 -4.88 -6.65 -6.54
C SER A 8 -4.94 -8.18 -6.41
N LYS A 9 -5.28 -8.87 -7.50
CA LYS A 9 -5.11 -10.33 -7.61
C LYS A 9 -3.65 -10.72 -7.82
N SER A 10 -2.79 -9.79 -8.25
CA SER A 10 -1.37 -10.04 -8.49
C SER A 10 -0.51 -9.56 -7.33
N ALA A 11 0.01 -10.50 -6.53
CA ALA A 11 1.01 -10.20 -5.51
C ALA A 11 2.30 -9.63 -6.11
N GLU A 12 2.66 -10.07 -7.31
CA GLU A 12 3.90 -9.66 -7.98
C GLU A 12 3.86 -8.17 -8.33
N ALA A 13 2.74 -7.69 -8.88
CA ALA A 13 2.56 -6.27 -9.19
C ALA A 13 2.70 -5.40 -7.94
N LEU A 14 2.09 -5.82 -6.82
CA LEU A 14 2.18 -5.10 -5.55
C LEU A 14 3.60 -5.11 -4.96
N ARG A 15 4.32 -6.25 -5.05
CA ARG A 15 5.71 -6.34 -4.59
C ARG A 15 6.65 -5.49 -5.43
N ALA A 16 6.49 -5.50 -6.75
CA ALA A 16 7.30 -4.70 -7.65
C ALA A 16 7.10 -3.20 -7.38
N PHE A 17 5.86 -2.77 -7.15
CA PHE A 17 5.58 -1.40 -6.73
C PHE A 17 6.22 -1.07 -5.37
N ALA A 18 6.04 -1.93 -4.35
CA ALA A 18 6.58 -1.71 -3.01
C ALA A 18 8.11 -1.64 -2.98
N ALA A 19 8.80 -2.42 -3.80
CA ALA A 19 10.27 -2.41 -3.89
C ALA A 19 10.84 -1.06 -4.37
N GLY A 20 10.04 -0.25 -5.07
CA GLY A 20 10.42 1.09 -5.50
C GLY A 20 10.11 2.20 -4.48
N GLN A 21 9.55 1.87 -3.32
CA GLN A 21 9.10 2.85 -2.33
C GLN A 21 10.06 2.91 -1.14
N PRO A 22 10.43 4.10 -0.65
CA PRO A 22 11.31 4.24 0.50
C PRO A 22 10.59 4.03 1.85
N HIS A 23 9.30 3.69 1.82
CA HIS A 23 8.44 3.67 3.00
C HIS A 23 8.18 2.26 3.53
N PRO A 24 7.96 2.10 4.85
CA PRO A 24 7.50 0.84 5.42
C PRO A 24 6.20 0.37 4.75
N TYR A 25 6.10 -0.93 4.51
CA TYR A 25 4.90 -1.54 3.96
C TYR A 25 4.55 -2.87 4.61
N ARG A 26 3.27 -3.23 4.51
CA ARG A 26 2.77 -4.58 4.79
C ARG A 26 2.07 -5.12 3.56
N LEU A 27 2.37 -6.36 3.19
CA LEU A 27 1.65 -7.07 2.15
C LEU A 27 0.82 -8.18 2.81
N LEU A 28 -0.50 -8.04 2.75
CA LEU A 28 -1.46 -8.97 3.31
C LEU A 28 -2.03 -9.84 2.19
N ALA A 29 -2.31 -11.10 2.51
CA ALA A 29 -2.94 -12.04 1.59
C ALA A 29 -4.32 -12.43 2.10
N SER A 30 -5.24 -12.63 1.17
CA SER A 30 -6.56 -13.25 1.34
C SER A 30 -6.70 -14.36 0.27
N ASP A 31 -7.80 -15.12 0.27
CA ASP A 31 -7.95 -16.31 -0.56
C ASP A 31 -7.70 -16.07 -2.06
N ASP A 32 -8.13 -14.92 -2.59
CA ASP A 32 -8.05 -14.60 -4.02
C ASP A 32 -7.36 -13.26 -4.35
N ARG A 33 -6.81 -12.59 -3.34
CA ARG A 33 -6.32 -11.20 -3.47
C ARG A 33 -5.25 -10.85 -2.45
N TYR A 34 -4.54 -9.79 -2.76
CA TYR A 34 -3.47 -9.23 -1.97
C TYR A 34 -3.74 -7.75 -1.70
N LEU A 35 -3.38 -7.29 -0.51
CA LEU A 35 -3.51 -5.90 -0.09
C LEU A 35 -2.15 -5.39 0.36
N LEU A 36 -1.62 -4.40 -0.35
CA LEU A 36 -0.45 -3.64 0.08
C LEU A 36 -0.90 -2.42 0.89
N VAL A 37 -0.32 -2.27 2.07
CA VAL A 37 -0.48 -1.09 2.94
C VAL A 37 0.87 -0.38 2.98
N LEU A 38 0.95 0.82 2.43
CA LEU A 38 2.15 1.65 2.38
C LEU A 38 1.94 2.88 3.27
N GLU A 39 2.78 3.02 4.30
CA GLU A 39 2.69 4.12 5.27
C GLU A 39 3.47 5.35 4.79
N ALA A 40 3.22 6.52 5.39
CA ALA A 40 4.01 7.74 5.18
C ALA A 40 4.11 8.26 3.73
N VAL A 41 3.13 7.96 2.87
CA VAL A 41 3.24 8.21 1.43
C VAL A 41 3.10 9.68 1.05
N GLY A 42 3.91 10.12 0.09
CA GLY A 42 3.76 11.39 -0.62
C GLY A 42 2.82 11.32 -1.83
N PRO A 43 2.47 12.47 -2.44
CA PRO A 43 1.60 12.53 -3.62
C PRO A 43 2.08 11.66 -4.79
N GLU A 44 3.40 11.58 -5.01
CA GLU A 44 3.99 10.80 -6.09
C GLU A 44 3.71 9.30 -5.96
N ALA A 45 3.83 8.75 -4.75
CA ALA A 45 3.53 7.34 -4.49
C ALA A 45 2.04 7.04 -4.66
N ILE A 46 1.16 7.98 -4.27
CA ILE A 46 -0.29 7.87 -4.47
C ILE A 46 -0.63 7.86 -5.97
N GLU A 47 -0.08 8.78 -6.74
CA GLU A 47 -0.29 8.88 -8.18
C GLU A 47 0.24 7.62 -8.90
N ALA A 48 1.43 7.15 -8.54
CA ALA A 48 2.00 5.93 -9.11
C ALA A 48 1.16 4.69 -8.77
N GLY A 49 0.72 4.55 -7.52
CA GLY A 49 -0.09 3.40 -7.08
C GLY A 49 -1.47 3.36 -7.72
N THR A 50 -2.12 4.51 -7.89
CA THR A 50 -3.45 4.62 -8.55
C THR A 50 -3.42 4.35 -10.05
N ARG A 51 -2.24 4.40 -10.68
CA ARG A 51 -2.03 4.08 -12.10
C ARG A 51 -1.70 2.63 -12.38
N LEU A 52 -1.50 1.80 -11.36
CA LEU A 52 -1.24 0.38 -11.56
C LEU A 52 -2.45 -0.30 -12.21
N ALA A 53 -2.20 -1.12 -13.22
CA ALA A 53 -3.24 -1.88 -13.88
C ALA A 53 -3.86 -2.90 -12.91
N GLU A 54 -5.18 -3.08 -12.99
CA GLU A 54 -5.93 -4.05 -12.18
C GLU A 54 -5.72 -3.89 -10.66
N VAL A 55 -5.53 -2.64 -10.22
CA VAL A 55 -5.41 -2.28 -8.81
C VAL A 55 -6.59 -1.41 -8.38
N ARG A 56 -7.13 -1.70 -7.20
CA ARG A 56 -8.01 -0.77 -6.47
C ARG A 56 -7.18 -0.03 -5.42
N ALA A 57 -7.29 1.28 -5.41
CA ALA A 57 -6.47 2.14 -4.56
C ALA A 57 -7.34 3.01 -3.64
N TRP A 58 -6.94 3.12 -2.38
CA TRP A 58 -7.52 4.05 -1.41
C TRP A 58 -6.42 4.77 -0.65
N THR A 59 -6.69 6.01 -0.26
CA THR A 59 -5.79 6.78 0.62
C THR A 59 -6.54 7.27 1.83
N PHE A 60 -5.89 7.18 2.98
CA PHE A 60 -6.41 7.63 4.26
C PHE A 60 -5.39 8.52 4.95
N GLU A 61 -5.88 9.48 5.72
CA GLU A 61 -5.04 10.19 6.68
C GLU A 61 -4.95 9.34 7.95
N LEU A 62 -3.74 9.04 8.42
CA LEU A 62 -3.53 8.39 9.70
C LEU A 62 -3.81 9.40 10.81
N VAL A 63 -4.85 9.14 11.60
CA VAL A 63 -5.27 9.99 12.73
C VAL A 63 -4.63 9.53 14.04
N GLU A 64 -4.47 8.21 14.22
CA GLU A 64 -3.89 7.59 15.41
C GLU A 64 -3.14 6.31 15.00
N GLU A 65 -2.00 6.03 15.64
CA GLU A 65 -1.35 4.72 15.60
C GLU A 65 -1.32 4.15 17.01
N GLY A 66 -1.80 2.92 17.19
CA GLY A 66 -1.67 2.22 18.48
C GLY A 66 -0.21 1.93 18.81
N CYS A 67 0.09 1.61 20.08
CA CYS A 67 1.44 1.20 20.47
C CYS A 67 1.87 -0.05 19.66
N ARG A 68 3.03 0.03 19.00
CA ARG A 68 3.75 -1.16 18.56
C ARG A 68 4.49 -1.70 19.78
N ASP A 69 3.96 -2.74 20.41
CA ASP A 69 4.79 -3.55 21.31
C ASP A 69 5.96 -4.12 20.48
N ALA A 70 7.18 -3.93 20.99
CA ALA A 70 8.44 -4.27 20.33
C ALA A 70 8.71 -5.79 20.32
#